data_AF-A0A2E6C8K3-F1
#
_entry.id   AF-A0A2E6C8K3-F1
#
_cell.length_a   1.000
_cell.length_b   1.000
_cell.length_c   1.000
_cell.angle_alpha   90.00
_cell.angle_beta   90.00
_cell.angle_gamma   90.00
#
_symmetry.space_group_name_H-M   'P 1'
#
loop_
_entity.id
_entity.type
_entity.pdbx_description
1 polymer ?
#
loop_
_entity_poly.entity_id
_entity_poly.type
_entity_poly.pdbx_seq_one_letter_code
_entity_poly.pdbx_strand_id
1 'polypeptide(L)'
;MMNTKEQVLAAFKGQIVKAHFITKNGGRDFWGVLKSEARDPDNIVTAYDFRKKAYRRFDLNRHFAIYNRGKVASTILNPVAQNVPWKG
;
A
#
# COMPACT_ATOMS: atom_id res chain seq x y z
N MET A 1 14.46 11.67 5.02
CA MET A 1 13.22 11.28 5.72
C MET A 1 12.55 10.22 4.86
N MET A 2 12.10 9.09 5.43
CA MET A 2 11.54 7.98 4.64
C MET A 2 10.13 8.34 4.14
N ASN A 3 9.88 8.28 2.84
CA ASN A 3 8.59 8.65 2.26
C ASN A 3 7.52 7.54 2.47
N THR A 4 6.24 7.86 2.25
CA THR A 4 5.14 6.91 2.49
C THR A 4 5.29 5.62 1.68
N LYS A 5 5.77 5.69 0.44
CA LYS A 5 6.03 4.51 -0.40
C LYS A 5 7.09 3.61 0.22
N GLU A 6 8.20 4.17 0.66
CA GLU A 6 9.26 3.42 1.33
C GLU A 6 8.74 2.75 2.60
N GLN A 7 7.98 3.46 3.44
CA GLN A 7 7.38 2.90 4.66
C GLN A 7 6.46 1.70 4.35
N VAL A 8 5.58 1.85 3.35
CA VAL A 8 4.67 0.79 2.91
C VAL A 8 5.46 -0.40 2.35
N LEU A 9 6.44 -0.16 1.48
CA LEU A 9 7.26 -1.22 0.90
C LEU A 9 8.07 -1.96 1.97
N ALA A 10 8.61 -1.24 2.95
CA ALA A 10 9.34 -1.85 4.07
C ALA A 10 8.41 -2.70 4.96
N ALA A 11 7.23 -2.19 5.30
CA ALA A 11 6.27 -2.87 6.18
C ALA A 11 5.79 -4.22 5.62
N PHE A 12 5.67 -4.32 4.29
CA PHE A 12 5.08 -5.47 3.58
C PHE A 12 6.05 -6.16 2.60
N LYS A 13 7.36 -5.91 2.71
CA LYS A 13 8.38 -6.47 1.81
C LYS A 13 8.28 -7.99 1.74
N GLY A 14 8.13 -8.53 0.52
CA GLY A 14 8.07 -9.97 0.27
C GLY A 14 6.80 -10.66 0.76
N GLN A 15 5.81 -9.91 1.24
CA GLN A 15 4.57 -10.46 1.77
C GLN A 15 3.43 -10.40 0.75
N ILE A 16 2.57 -11.41 0.78
CA ILE A 16 1.30 -11.37 0.07
C ILE A 16 0.33 -10.54 0.90
N VAL A 17 -0.19 -9.47 0.32
CA VAL A 17 -1.12 -8.54 0.97
C VAL A 17 -2.46 -8.52 0.23
N LYS A 18 -3.52 -8.17 0.95
CA LYS A 18 -4.77 -7.70 0.37
C LYS A 18 -4.79 -6.17 0.48
N ALA A 19 -5.26 -5.47 -0.52
CA ALA A 19 -5.40 -4.03 -0.43
C ALA A 19 -6.64 -3.53 -1.17
N HIS A 20 -7.12 -2.37 -0.74
CA HIS A 20 -8.17 -1.60 -1.39
C HIS A 20 -7.63 -0.20 -1.67
N PHE A 21 -7.71 0.25 -2.92
CA PHE A 21 -7.26 1.57 -3.34
C PHE A 21 -8.41 2.35 -3.97
N ILE A 22 -8.64 3.59 -3.53
CA ILE A 22 -9.61 4.49 -4.15
C ILE A 22 -8.98 5.15 -5.37
N THR A 23 -9.61 4.99 -6.52
CA THR A 23 -9.22 5.59 -7.80
C THR A 23 -10.27 6.60 -8.26
N LYS A 24 -10.00 7.36 -9.33
CA LYS A 24 -10.99 8.30 -9.91
C LYS A 24 -12.29 7.60 -10.32
N ASN A 25 -12.20 6.32 -10.66
CA ASN A 25 -13.33 5.52 -11.16
C ASN A 25 -13.90 4.60 -10.07
N GLY A 26 -13.63 4.89 -8.78
CA GLY A 26 -14.08 4.08 -7.65
C GLY A 26 -12.98 3.22 -7.01
N GLY A 27 -13.39 2.30 -6.14
CA GLY A 27 -12.49 1.42 -5.38
C GLY A 27 -11.93 0.28 -6.22
N ARG A 28 -10.67 -0.08 -5.96
CA ARG A 28 -10.01 -1.20 -6.62
C ARG A 28 -9.33 -2.10 -5.60
N ASP A 29 -9.81 -3.33 -5.55
CA ASP A 29 -9.17 -4.37 -4.78
C ASP A 29 -7.91 -4.90 -5.46
N PHE A 30 -7.01 -5.38 -4.61
CA PHE A 30 -5.73 -5.95 -4.95
C PHE A 30 -5.45 -7.14 -4.01
N TRP A 31 -4.90 -8.21 -4.57
CA TRP A 31 -4.32 -9.31 -3.79
C TRP A 31 -3.05 -9.78 -4.46
N GLY A 32 -1.91 -9.62 -3.79
CA GLY A 32 -0.62 -9.82 -4.42
C GLY A 32 0.55 -9.31 -3.61
N VAL A 33 1.65 -9.01 -4.30
CA VAL A 33 2.89 -8.51 -3.68
C VAL A 33 3.19 -7.10 -4.15
N LEU A 34 3.62 -6.23 -3.22
CA LEU A 34 4.11 -4.90 -3.55
C LEU A 34 5.55 -4.99 -4.08
N LYS A 35 5.88 -4.14 -5.04
CA LYS A 35 7.16 -4.12 -5.74
C LYS A 35 7.70 -2.69 -5.78
N SER A 36 9.01 -2.57 -5.58
CA SER A 36 9.73 -1.33 -5.84
C SER A 36 10.19 -1.35 -7.29
N GLU A 37 9.85 -0.31 -8.04
CA GLU A 37 10.28 -0.11 -9.42
C GLU A 37 10.98 1.25 -9.51
N ALA A 38 12.15 1.32 -10.16
CA ALA A 38 12.95 2.55 -10.25
C ALA A 38 12.21 3.68 -11.00
N ARG A 39 11.27 3.33 -11.89
CA ARG A 39 10.44 4.28 -12.64
C ARG A 39 9.29 4.89 -11.84
N ASP A 40 8.99 4.35 -10.66
CA ASP A 40 7.84 4.79 -9.88
C ASP A 40 8.21 6.04 -9.08
N PRO A 41 7.45 7.15 -9.22
CA PRO A 41 7.62 8.30 -8.33
C PRO A 41 7.24 7.93 -6.88
N ASP A 42 7.52 8.84 -5.96
CA ASP A 42 7.41 8.62 -4.51
C ASP A 42 6.00 8.33 -4.00
N ASN A 43 4.97 8.72 -4.76
CA ASN A 43 3.58 8.46 -4.42
C ASN A 43 2.99 7.24 -5.15
N ILE A 44 3.76 6.55 -6.01
CA ILE A 44 3.28 5.41 -6.77
C ILE A 44 3.92 4.12 -6.25
N VAL A 45 3.09 3.11 -6.01
CA VAL A 45 3.54 1.75 -5.74
C VAL A 45 3.10 0.82 -6.86
N THR A 46 4.05 0.06 -7.42
CA THR A 46 3.74 -1.07 -8.29
C THR A 46 3.41 -2.29 -7.46
N ALA A 47 2.43 -3.06 -7.90
CA ALA A 47 2.05 -4.31 -7.27
C ALA A 47 1.75 -5.35 -8.35
N TYR A 48 2.17 -6.59 -8.12
CA TYR A 48 1.81 -7.70 -8.97
C TYR A 48 0.55 -8.37 -8.42
N ASP A 49 -0.56 -8.26 -9.15
CA ASP A 49 -1.88 -8.74 -8.77
C ASP A 49 -2.06 -10.19 -9.21
N PHE A 50 -2.21 -11.11 -8.27
CA PHE A 50 -2.35 -12.54 -8.56
C PHE A 50 -3.69 -12.89 -9.20
N ARG A 51 -4.76 -12.12 -8.93
CA ARG A 51 -6.08 -12.37 -9.53
C ARG A 51 -6.10 -11.97 -11.00
N LYS A 52 -5.43 -10.86 -11.33
CA LYS A 52 -5.34 -10.34 -12.70
C LYS A 52 -4.13 -10.84 -13.47
N LYS A 53 -3.17 -11.49 -12.79
CA LYS A 53 -1.87 -11.93 -13.34
C LYS A 53 -1.14 -10.79 -14.07
N ALA A 54 -1.19 -9.58 -13.49
CA ALA A 54 -0.67 -8.37 -14.12
C ALA A 54 -0.09 -7.40 -13.09
N TYR A 55 0.89 -6.60 -13.53
CA TYR A 55 1.40 -5.47 -12.76
C TYR A 55 0.41 -4.30 -12.81
N ARG A 56 0.18 -3.71 -11.64
CA ARG A 56 -0.74 -2.58 -11.45
C ARG A 56 -0.03 -1.51 -10.64
N ARG A 57 -0.33 -0.25 -10.93
CA ARG A 57 0.23 0.91 -10.22
C ARG A 57 -0.87 1.57 -9.40
N PHE A 58 -0.56 1.93 -8.18
CA PHE A 58 -1.49 2.55 -7.24
C PHE A 58 -0.90 3.82 -6.66
N ASP A 59 -1.74 4.83 -6.52
CA ASP A 59 -1.39 6.15 -6.00
C ASP A 59 -1.65 6.22 -4.50
N LEU A 60 -0.57 6.36 -3.73
CA LEU A 60 -0.55 6.42 -2.28
C LEU A 60 -0.99 7.79 -1.73
N ASN A 61 -1.07 8.83 -2.58
CA ASN A 61 -1.67 10.11 -2.17
C ASN A 61 -3.19 10.02 -2.07
N ARG A 62 -3.78 8.91 -2.51
CA ARG A 62 -5.21 8.64 -2.41
C ARG A 62 -5.50 7.78 -1.19
N HIS A 63 -6.78 7.67 -0.90
CA HIS A 63 -7.31 6.75 0.08
C HIS A 63 -6.97 5.29 -0.28
N PHE A 64 -6.25 4.61 0.61
CA PHE A 64 -5.91 3.20 0.49
C PHE A 64 -5.97 2.50 1.84
N ALA A 65 -6.07 1.17 1.80
CA ALA A 65 -5.85 0.30 2.93
C ALA A 65 -5.20 -1.02 2.48
N ILE A 66 -4.11 -1.41 3.14
CA ILE A 66 -3.31 -2.60 2.86
C ILE A 66 -3.28 -3.45 4.13
N TYR A 67 -3.52 -4.75 3.98
CA TYR A 67 -3.73 -5.70 5.06
C TYR A 67 -2.91 -6.98 4.86
N ASN A 68 -2.26 -7.44 5.93
CA ASN A 68 -1.70 -8.78 6.00
C ASN A 68 -1.55 -9.28 7.45
N ARG A 69 -2.19 -10.41 7.80
CA ARG A 69 -2.01 -11.15 9.07
C ARG A 69 -1.80 -10.24 10.31
N GLY A 70 -2.71 -9.30 10.54
CA GLY A 70 -2.67 -8.38 11.69
C GLY A 70 -1.94 -7.05 11.47
N LYS A 71 -1.23 -6.87 10.34
CA LYS A 71 -0.66 -5.60 9.92
C LYS A 71 -1.62 -4.82 9.02
N VAL A 72 -1.73 -3.52 9.25
CA VAL A 72 -2.54 -2.59 8.46
C VAL A 72 -1.75 -1.33 8.14
N ALA A 73 -1.81 -0.86 6.90
CA ALA A 73 -1.41 0.49 6.51
C ALA A 73 -2.52 1.14 5.71
N SER A 74 -2.96 2.33 6.08
CA SER A 74 -4.08 2.99 5.42
C SER A 74 -4.06 4.50 5.56
N THR A 75 -4.58 5.20 4.55
CA THR A 75 -4.90 6.64 4.59
C THR A 75 -6.38 6.92 4.81
N ILE A 76 -7.22 5.87 4.90
CA ILE A 76 -8.67 5.99 5.16
C ILE A 76 -8.98 6.08 6.67
N LEU A 77 -8.02 5.73 7.53
CA LEU A 77 -8.18 5.84 8.98
C LEU A 77 -7.64 7.20 9.47
N ASN A 78 -8.53 8.17 9.66
CA ASN A 78 -8.34 9.32 10.55
C ASN A 78 -8.92 8.96 11.94
N PRO A 79 -8.47 9.52 13.09
CA PRO A 79 -7.11 9.94 13.48
C PRO A 79 -6.70 9.41 14.89
N VAL A 80 -7.44 8.48 15.52
CA VAL A 80 -7.14 8.01 16.91
C VAL A 80 -5.92 7.08 16.98
N ALA A 81 -5.52 6.48 15.87
CA ALA A 81 -4.36 5.59 15.80
C ALA A 81 -3.01 6.35 15.69
N GLN A 82 -3.02 7.68 15.64
CA GLN A 82 -1.78 8.49 15.62
C GLN A 82 -1.00 8.49 16.95
N ASN A 83 -1.52 7.87 18.01
CA ASN A 83 -0.86 7.82 19.32
C ASN A 83 -0.20 6.47 19.68
N VAL A 84 0.01 5.57 18.72
CA VAL A 84 0.91 4.44 18.98
C VAL A 84 2.28 4.80 18.40
N PRO A 85 3.28 5.18 19.23
CA PRO A 85 4.63 5.27 18.74
C PRO A 85 5.01 3.88 18.21
N TRP A 86 5.37 3.82 16.93
CA TRP A 86 6.07 2.67 16.39
C TRP A 86 7.43 2.63 17.07
N LYS A 87 7.52 1.94 18.22
CA LYS A 87 8.79 1.63 18.85
C LYS A 87 9.37 0.43 18.13
N GLY A 88 10.49 0.67 17.43
CA GLY A 88 11.49 -0.38 17.21
C GLY A 88 12.12 -0.81 18.53
#